data_AF-A0A1Z8AWA1-F1
#
_entry.id   AF-A0A1Z8AWA1-F1
#
_cell.length_a   1.000
_cell.length_b   1.000
_cell.length_c   1.000
_cell.angle_alpha   90.00
_cell.angle_beta   90.00
_cell.angle_gamma   90.00
#
_symmetry.space_group_name_H-M   'P 1'
#
loop_
_entity.id
_entity.type
_entity.pdbx_description
1 polymer ?
#
loop_
_entity_poly.entity_id
_entity_poly.type
_entity_poly.pdbx_seq_one_letter_code
_entity_poly.pdbx_strand_id
1 'polypeptide(L)' 'MSAFLKKLTDFKAVNLKTRIITGLLMGFLNTVVVYLSDVVFDWSDLNFDYYGFYFLWMSIFGFFFAGVMVRKNF' A
#
# COMPACT_ATOMS: atom_id res chain seq x y z
N MET A 1 -20.96 -10.84 -6.56
CA MET A 1 -19.64 -10.29 -6.17
C MET A 1 -18.64 -11.44 -6.09
N SER A 2 -17.46 -11.34 -6.71
CA SER A 2 -16.46 -12.42 -6.69
C SER A 2 -15.95 -12.66 -5.26
N ALA A 3 -15.54 -13.89 -4.95
CA ALA A 3 -14.97 -14.25 -3.64
C ALA A 3 -13.74 -13.39 -3.27
N PHE A 4 -13.01 -12.90 -4.28
CA PHE A 4 -11.86 -12.01 -4.11
C PHE A 4 -12.27 -10.61 -3.62
N LEU A 5 -13.25 -9.99 -4.27
CA LEU A 5 -13.77 -8.68 -3.86
C LEU A 5 -14.33 -8.73 -2.43
N LYS A 6 -14.96 -9.84 -2.06
CA LYS A 6 -15.47 -10.05 -0.71
C LYS A 6 -14.35 -10.03 0.35
N LYS A 7 -13.16 -10.58 0.05
CA LYS A 7 -12.00 -10.55 0.96
C LYS A 7 -11.39 -9.16 1.09
N LEU A 8 -11.30 -8.41 0.00
CA LEU A 8 -10.79 -7.03 0.01
C LEU A 8 -11.61 -6.13 0.93
N THR A 9 -12.93 -6.32 0.96
CA THR A 9 -13.86 -5.55 1.79
C THR A 9 -14.29 -6.27 3.07
N ASP A 10 -13.64 -7.37 3.46
CA ASP A 10 -13.98 -8.08 4.70
C ASP A 10 -13.38 -7.35 5.91
N PHE A 11 -14.14 -6.39 6.45
CA PHE A 11 -13.75 -5.63 7.64
C PHE A 11 -13.94 -6.41 8.95
N LYS A 12 -14.56 -7.61 8.91
CA LYS A 12 -14.65 -8.49 10.09
C LYS A 12 -13.37 -9.30 10.27
N ALA A 13 -12.69 -9.65 9.17
CA ALA A 13 -11.44 -10.39 9.20
C ALA A 13 -10.26 -9.56 9.75
N VAL A 14 -10.13 -8.31 9.31
CA VAL A 14 -9.08 -7.38 9.71
C VAL A 14 -9.70 -6.04 10.10
N ASN A 15 -9.36 -5.56 11.30
CA ASN A 15 -9.91 -4.31 11.83
C ASN A 15 -9.48 -3.09 10.98
N LEU A 16 -10.23 -1.99 11.09
CA LEU A 16 -9.97 -0.78 10.30
C LEU A 16 -8.59 -0.17 10.60
N LYS A 17 -8.16 -0.18 11.87
CA LYS A 17 -6.86 0.40 12.28
C LYS A 17 -5.68 -0.32 11.62
N THR A 18 -5.68 -1.65 11.65
CA THR A 18 -4.68 -2.50 11.02
C THR A 18 -4.67 -2.29 9.52
N ARG A 19 -5.83 -2.16 8.87
CA ARG A 19 -5.89 -1.82 7.43
C ARG A 19 -5.26 -0.47 7.12
N ILE A 20 -5.54 0.56 7.92
CA ILE A 20 -4.92 1.89 7.76
C ILE A 20 -3.40 1.80 7.93
N ILE A 21 -2.93 1.15 9.00
CA ILE A 21 -1.50 0.99 9.28
C ILE A 21 -0.82 0.19 8.15
N THR A 22 -1.39 -0.93 7.73
CA THR A 22 -0.87 -1.74 6.62
C THR A 22 -0.85 -0.95 5.32
N GLY A 23 -1.89 -0.16 5.04
CA GLY A 23 -1.93 0.77 3.90
C GLY A 23 -0.75 1.74 3.93
N LEU A 24 -0.64 2.52 5.00
CA LEU A 24 0.42 3.54 5.14
C LEU A 24 1.83 2.92 5.09
N LEU A 25 2.04 1.76 5.73
CA LEU A 25 3.33 1.07 5.68
C LEU A 25 3.66 0.59 4.26
N MET A 26 2.70 -0.02 3.56
CA MET A 26 2.88 -0.47 2.18
C MET A 26 3.15 0.71 1.24
N GLY A 27 2.38 1.79 1.39
CA GLY A 27 2.60 3.02 0.64
C GLY A 27 3.99 3.59 0.87
N PHE A 28 4.40 3.71 2.13
CA PHE A 28 5.71 4.26 2.50
C PHE A 28 6.85 3.42 1.97
N LEU A 29 6.85 2.11 2.25
CA LEU A 29 7.91 1.20 1.83
C LEU A 29 8.04 1.15 0.31
N ASN A 30 6.92 1.09 -0.41
CA ASN A 30 6.95 1.05 -1.87
C ASN A 30 7.46 2.37 -2.46
N THR A 31 7.00 3.50 -1.91
CA THR A 31 7.49 4.83 -2.36
C THR A 31 8.98 4.99 -2.11
N VAL A 32 9.50 4.53 -0.97
CA VAL A 32 10.94 4.55 -0.69
C VAL A 32 11.71 3.69 -1.69
N VAL A 33 11.22 2.49 -2.01
CA VAL A 33 11.86 1.60 -3.00
C VAL A 33 11.90 2.23 -4.39
N VAL A 34 10.79 2.84 -4.83
CA VAL A 34 10.72 3.52 -6.13
C VAL A 34 11.63 4.74 -6.14
N TYR A 35 11.57 5.58 -5.12
CA TYR A 35 12.46 6.74 -4.99
C TYR A 35 13.93 6.34 -5.02
N LEU A 36 14.34 5.31 -4.29
CA LEU A 36 15.72 4.82 -4.32
C LEU A 36 16.11 4.26 -5.69
N SER A 37 15.18 3.59 -6.38
CA SER A 37 15.43 3.09 -7.74
C SER A 37 15.65 4.25 -8.70
N ASP A 38 14.81 5.28 -8.65
CA ASP A 38 14.93 6.45 -9.50
C ASP A 38 16.20 7.24 -9.17
N VAL A 39 16.54 7.44 -7.89
CA VAL A 39 17.82 8.06 -7.51
C VAL A 39 19.04 7.32 -8.08
N VAL A 40 18.99 5.99 -8.18
CA VAL A 40 20.10 5.18 -8.68
C VAL A 40 20.15 5.15 -10.22
N PHE A 41 19.01 5.09 -10.89
CA PHE A 41 18.93 4.85 -12.34
C PHE A 41 18.56 6.08 -13.17
N ASP A 42 17.87 7.04 -12.58
CA ASP A 42 17.38 8.25 -13.23
C ASP A 42 17.47 9.47 -12.29
N TRP A 43 18.67 10.05 -12.25
CA TRP A 43 18.96 11.20 -11.40
C TRP A 43 18.28 12.50 -11.88
N SER A 44 17.64 12.47 -13.05
CA SER A 44 17.18 13.68 -13.75
C SER A 44 15.72 14.03 -13.48
N ASP A 45 14.90 13.08 -13.00
CA ASP A 45 13.44 13.24 -12.94
C ASP A 45 12.85 12.96 -11.53
N LEU A 46 13.46 13.54 -10.49
CA LEU A 46 13.00 13.42 -9.10
C LEU A 46 11.84 14.39 -8.80
N ASN A 47 10.66 14.09 -9.34
CA ASN A 47 9.44 14.86 -9.14
C ASN A 47 8.74 14.45 -7.83
N PHE A 48 8.82 15.27 -6.78
CA PHE A 48 8.25 14.97 -5.46
C PHE A 48 6.72 14.81 -5.45
N ASP A 49 6.02 15.50 -6.34
CA ASP A 49 4.58 15.35 -6.58
C ASP A 49 4.21 13.96 -7.10
N TYR A 50 5.03 13.39 -7.98
CA TYR A 50 4.87 12.00 -8.42
C TYR A 50 4.96 11.01 -7.24
N TYR A 51 5.97 11.14 -6.38
CA TYR A 51 6.12 10.25 -5.21
C TYR A 51 5.01 10.42 -4.19
N GLY A 52 4.51 11.66 -3.99
CA GLY A 52 3.35 11.92 -3.13
C GLY A 52 2.08 11.25 -3.64
N PHE A 53 1.83 11.34 -4.95
CA PHE A 53 0.67 10.67 -5.57
C PHE A 53 0.82 9.15 -5.57
N TYR A 54 2.02 8.65 -5.84
CA TYR A 54 2.36 7.23 -5.79
C TYR A 54 2.14 6.65 -4.38
N PHE A 55 2.62 7.35 -3.35
CA PHE A 55 2.41 6.98 -1.95
C PHE A 55 0.93 6.85 -1.60
N LEU A 56 0.10 7.81 -2.03
CA LEU A 56 -1.33 7.81 -1.78
C LEU A 56 -1.99 6.57 -2.40
N TRP A 57 -1.70 6.28 -3.67
CA TRP A 57 -2.27 5.11 -4.36
C TRP A 57 -1.83 3.80 -3.72
N MET A 58 -0.53 3.65 -3.45
CA MET A 58 -0.02 2.43 -2.82
C MET A 58 -0.56 2.25 -1.40
N SER A 59 -0.84 3.35 -0.70
CA SER A 59 -1.50 3.30 0.61
C SER A 59 -2.95 2.81 0.51
N ILE A 60 -3.69 3.28 -0.49
CA ILE A 60 -5.07 2.82 -0.77
C ILE A 60 -5.06 1.33 -1.15
N PHE A 61 -4.15 0.90 -2.02
CA PHE A 61 -4.01 -0.51 -2.38
C PHE A 61 -3.67 -1.36 -1.17
N GLY A 62 -2.68 -0.97 -0.37
CA GLY A 62 -2.30 -1.67 0.85
C GLY A 62 -3.45 -1.80 1.85
N PHE A 63 -4.30 -0.78 1.98
CA PHE A 63 -5.48 -0.79 2.86
C PHE A 63 -6.49 -1.88 2.47
N PHE A 64 -6.79 -2.01 1.17
CA PHE A 64 -7.74 -3.02 0.70
C PHE A 64 -7.13 -4.43 0.68
N PHE A 65 -5.85 -4.55 0.30
CA PHE A 65 -5.14 -5.83 0.26
C PHE A 65 -4.76 -6.38 1.63
N ALA A 66 -4.78 -5.55 2.69
CA ALA A 66 -4.54 -5.99 4.06
C ALA A 66 -5.45 -7.18 4.47
N GLY A 67 -6.70 -7.23 3.98
CA GLY A 67 -7.61 -8.36 4.23
C GLY A 67 -7.18 -9.69 3.59
N VAL A 68 -6.25 -9.66 2.64
CA VAL A 68 -5.67 -10.84 1.97
C VAL A 68 -4.28 -11.16 2.51
N MET A 69 -3.47 -10.13 2.80
CA MET A 69 -2.07 -10.27 3.22
C MET A 69 -1.93 -10.63 4.69
N VAL A 70 -2.76 -10.04 5.56
CA VAL A 70 -2.66 -10.25 7.00
C VAL A 70 -3.41 -11.53 7.36
N ARG A 71 -2.70 -12.66 7.39
CA ARG A 71 -3.22 -13.89 8.01
C ARG A 71 -3.33 -13.64 9.52
N LYS A 72 -4.54 -13.82 10.08
CA LYS A 72 -4.73 -13.88 11.54
C LYS A 72 -3.90 -15.03 12.11
N ASN A 73 -2.72 -14.71 12.63
CA ASN A 73 -1.90 -15.62 13.43
C ASN A 73 -1.64 -15.00 14.81
N PHE A 74 -2.66 -14.38 15.42
CA PHE A 74 -2.72 -14.03 16.84
C PHE A 74 -4.17 -14.03 17.29
#